data_AF-A0A067NCJ5-F1
#
_entry.id   AF-A0A067NCJ5-F1
#
_cell.length_a   1.000
_cell.length_b   1.000
_cell.length_c   1.000
_cell.angle_alpha   90.00
_cell.angle_beta   90.00
_cell.angle_gamma   90.00
#
_symmetry.space_group_name_H-M   'P 1'
#
loop_
_entity.id
_entity.type
_entity.pdbx_description
1 polymer ?
#
loop_
_entity_poly.entity_id
_entity_poly.type
_entity_poly.pdbx_seq_one_letter_code
_entity_poly.pdbx_strand_id
1 'polypeptide(L)'
;MVDTLPITPYAESSATPVRLPPDLPIEIISKIVSLCWLSPLTNVERITFMKSSVLVSKAWTILYSEVAFKDAFIPSLGYAKYFHNLLDDASAIFDADVHSMPDKHCRSLTFQIERPTVELLLKREVQYSPDNNKSIFDLLDWVIDIPYLPHLRRVSVKYLDCGYTDLFDNMRLVTFPPSVTDLDISYTFRPNVPSHFIHQLQKTYPATSPEGLPLNHVKKLSVFGGGVSATLALLVTSCVGLDAVHTDLGKGTPSREEKEYLSTLRESAISPHLLPILFSI
;
A
#
# COMPACT_ATOMS: atom_id res chain seq x y z
N MET A 1 34.19 73.03 -15.07
CA MET A 1 34.91 72.09 -14.19
C MET A 1 34.00 70.88 -14.01
N VAL A 2 34.30 69.81 -14.73
CA VAL A 2 33.58 68.53 -14.69
C VAL A 2 34.61 67.55 -14.17
N ASP A 3 34.46 67.10 -12.93
CA ASP A 3 35.35 66.10 -12.32
C ASP A 3 34.97 64.72 -12.84
N THR A 4 35.80 64.18 -13.73
CA THR A 4 35.78 62.78 -14.14
C THR A 4 36.49 61.93 -13.08
N LEU A 5 35.73 61.08 -12.38
CA LEU A 5 36.27 60.02 -11.53
C LEU A 5 36.87 58.89 -12.39
N PRO A 6 37.99 58.27 -11.95
CA PRO A 6 38.61 57.18 -12.70
C PRO A 6 37.85 55.87 -12.50
N ILE A 7 37.47 55.25 -13.61
CA ILE A 7 36.89 53.91 -13.68
C ILE A 7 38.03 52.92 -13.38
N THR A 8 37.93 52.20 -12.26
CA THR A 8 38.80 51.06 -11.96
C THR A 8 38.39 49.86 -12.83
N PRO A 9 39.35 49.12 -13.42
CA PRO A 9 39.02 47.91 -14.17
C PRO A 9 38.56 46.82 -13.20
N TYR A 10 37.39 46.25 -13.47
CA TYR A 10 36.89 45.06 -12.81
C TYR A 10 37.91 43.94 -12.99
N ALA A 11 38.41 43.40 -11.88
CA ALA A 11 39.22 42.19 -11.87
C ALA A 11 38.37 41.05 -12.46
N GLU A 12 38.85 40.46 -13.56
CA GLU A 12 38.33 39.21 -14.11
C GLU A 12 38.47 38.12 -13.04
N SER A 13 37.34 37.80 -12.40
CA SER A 13 37.22 36.61 -11.57
C SER A 13 37.37 35.41 -12.48
N SER A 14 38.50 34.73 -12.34
CA SER A 14 38.75 33.42 -12.94
C SER A 14 37.76 32.40 -12.35
N ALA A 15 36.57 32.33 -12.95
CA ALA A 15 35.61 31.29 -12.67
C ALA A 15 36.24 29.95 -13.03
N THR A 16 36.66 29.20 -12.02
CA THR A 16 36.94 27.77 -12.14
C THR A 16 35.72 27.12 -12.79
N PRO A 17 35.87 26.32 -13.87
CA PRO A 17 34.74 25.62 -14.44
C PRO A 17 34.13 24.76 -13.34
N VAL A 18 32.88 25.06 -12.98
CA VAL A 18 32.07 24.21 -12.11
C VAL A 18 32.01 22.87 -12.83
N ARG A 19 32.82 21.92 -12.37
CA ARG A 19 32.71 20.54 -12.83
C ARG A 19 31.34 20.07 -12.39
N LEU A 20 30.43 19.93 -13.34
CA LEU A 20 29.16 19.26 -13.12
C LEU A 20 29.48 17.90 -12.47
N PRO A 21 28.77 17.50 -11.40
CA PRO A 21 28.90 16.15 -10.87
C PRO A 21 28.75 15.15 -12.02
N PRO A 22 29.46 14.02 -12.02
CA PRO A 22 29.19 12.98 -13.00
C PRO A 22 27.70 12.63 -12.92
N ASP A 23 26.99 12.80 -14.03
CA ASP A 23 25.57 12.45 -14.14
C ASP A 23 25.43 10.99 -13.71
N LEU A 24 24.60 10.77 -12.69
CA LEU A 24 24.35 9.41 -12.20
C LEU A 24 23.67 8.62 -13.33
N PRO A 25 24.17 7.42 -13.71
CA PRO A 25 23.56 6.65 -14.78
C PRO A 25 22.08 6.37 -14.52
N ILE A 26 21.26 6.40 -15.58
CA ILE A 26 19.81 6.27 -15.49
C ILE A 26 19.38 4.95 -14.83
N GLU A 27 20.17 3.90 -15.02
CA GLU A 27 19.98 2.58 -14.42
C GLU A 27 20.13 2.64 -12.89
N ILE A 28 21.07 3.45 -12.40
CA ILE A 28 21.30 3.63 -10.97
C ILE A 28 20.15 4.45 -10.37
N ILE A 29 19.68 5.50 -11.05
CA ILE A 29 18.51 6.27 -10.61
C ILE A 29 17.28 5.36 -10.52
N SER A 30 16.99 4.60 -11.58
CA SER A 30 15.87 3.67 -11.62
C SER A 30 15.94 2.65 -10.48
N LYS A 31 17.15 2.16 -10.17
CA LYS A 31 17.37 1.23 -9.05
C LYS A 31 17.13 1.89 -7.69
N ILE A 32 17.64 3.11 -7.49
CA ILE A 32 17.42 3.87 -6.24
C ILE A 32 15.92 4.10 -6.04
N VAL A 33 15.23 4.63 -7.04
CA VAL A 33 13.79 4.87 -7.02
C VAL A 33 13.02 3.59 -6.66
N SER A 34 13.34 2.48 -7.32
CA SER A 34 12.70 1.18 -7.08
C SER A 34 12.93 0.69 -5.64
N LEU A 35 14.15 0.81 -5.12
CA LEU A 35 14.47 0.40 -3.75
C LEU A 35 13.75 1.27 -2.72
N CYS A 36 13.77 2.60 -2.91
CA CYS A 36 13.07 3.53 -2.03
C CYS A 36 11.54 3.29 -2.06
N TRP A 37 10.96 3.08 -3.25
CA TRP A 37 9.52 2.88 -3.40
C TRP A 37 9.02 1.62 -2.71
N LEU A 38 9.77 0.52 -2.82
CA LEU A 38 9.45 -0.78 -2.23
C LEU A 38 9.83 -0.88 -0.75
N SER A 39 10.53 0.12 -0.21
CA SER A 39 10.91 0.14 1.20
C SER A 39 9.67 0.25 2.12
N PRO A 40 9.74 -0.29 3.35
CA PRO A 40 8.67 -0.20 4.33
C PRO A 40 8.60 1.21 4.95
N LEU A 41 8.10 2.17 4.17
CA LEU A 41 7.91 3.56 4.59
C LEU A 41 6.57 3.75 5.32
N THR A 42 6.54 4.59 6.35
CA THR A 42 5.31 5.17 6.92
C THR A 42 4.56 6.00 5.87
N ASN A 43 3.29 6.33 6.12
CA ASN A 43 2.53 7.18 5.19
C ASN A 43 3.18 8.56 5.04
N VAL A 44 3.73 9.12 6.12
CA VAL A 44 4.42 10.43 6.12
C VAL A 44 5.69 10.38 5.27
N GLU A 45 6.54 9.36 5.48
CA GLU A 45 7.76 9.18 4.69
C GLU A 45 7.43 8.93 3.21
N ARG A 46 6.40 8.13 2.94
CA ARG A 46 5.97 7.84 1.57
C ARG A 46 5.47 9.10 0.87
N ILE A 47 4.60 9.88 1.49
CA ILE A 47 4.13 11.15 0.94
C ILE A 47 5.30 12.10 0.69
N THR A 48 6.26 12.16 1.61
CA THR A 48 7.47 12.97 1.45
C THR A 48 8.29 12.50 0.26
N PHE A 49 8.51 11.19 0.10
CA PHE A 49 9.22 10.63 -1.05
C PHE A 49 8.50 10.92 -2.38
N MET A 50 7.17 10.81 -2.41
CA MET A 50 6.37 11.12 -3.60
C MET A 50 6.51 12.59 -3.99
N LYS A 51 6.37 13.51 -3.03
CA LYS A 51 6.50 14.96 -3.27
C LYS A 51 7.92 15.35 -3.68
N SER A 52 8.94 14.82 -3.00
CA SER A 52 10.32 15.15 -3.31
C SER A 52 10.78 14.58 -4.65
N SER A 53 10.30 13.40 -5.03
CA SER A 53 10.72 12.75 -6.29
C SER A 53 10.36 13.55 -7.54
N VAL A 54 9.18 14.19 -7.55
CA VAL A 54 8.76 15.02 -8.69
C VAL A 54 9.51 16.36 -8.80
N LEU A 55 10.32 16.71 -7.79
CA LEU A 55 11.05 17.99 -7.72
C LEU A 55 12.55 17.85 -8.06
N VAL A 56 13.07 16.63 -8.23
CA VAL A 56 14.51 16.41 -8.46
C VAL A 56 14.92 16.82 -9.87
N SER A 57 14.31 16.20 -10.89
CA SER A 57 14.53 16.48 -12.30
C SER A 57 13.44 15.84 -13.16
N LYS A 58 13.35 16.21 -14.45
CA LYS A 58 12.41 15.57 -15.39
C LYS A 58 12.69 14.08 -15.55
N ALA A 59 13.96 13.69 -15.70
CA ALA A 59 14.35 12.28 -15.83
C ALA A 59 14.00 11.47 -14.57
N TRP A 60 14.25 12.03 -13.38
CA TRP A 60 13.86 11.39 -12.12
C TRP A 60 12.35 11.22 -12.01
N THR A 61 11.59 12.26 -12.39
CA THR A 61 10.12 12.23 -12.35
C THR A 61 9.55 11.14 -13.23
N ILE A 62 10.07 10.96 -14.45
CA ILE A 62 9.63 9.90 -15.36
C ILE A 62 9.89 8.52 -14.75
N LEU A 63 11.13 8.26 -14.30
CA LEU A 63 11.49 6.98 -13.68
C LEU A 63 10.69 6.70 -12.39
N TYR A 64 10.49 7.73 -11.57
CA TYR A 64 9.66 7.65 -10.37
C TYR A 64 8.23 7.28 -10.74
N SER A 65 7.62 7.95 -11.70
CA SER A 65 6.25 7.70 -12.14
C SER A 65 6.09 6.29 -12.72
N GLU A 66 7.05 5.80 -13.50
CA GLU A 66 7.02 4.42 -14.03
C GLU A 66 6.96 3.39 -12.89
N VAL A 67 7.77 3.57 -11.85
CA VAL A 67 7.79 2.69 -10.68
C VAL A 67 6.51 2.86 -9.85
N ALA A 68 6.14 4.11 -9.57
CA ALA A 68 5.04 4.46 -8.67
C ALA A 68 3.68 4.09 -9.25
N PHE A 69 3.46 4.21 -10.56
CA PHE A 69 2.17 3.87 -11.18
C PHE A 69 2.05 2.38 -11.49
N LYS A 70 3.17 1.66 -11.65
CA LYS A 70 3.15 0.21 -11.78
C LYS A 70 2.68 -0.47 -10.49
N ASP A 71 3.25 -0.08 -9.36
CA ASP A 71 2.87 -0.58 -8.03
C ASP A 71 2.41 0.59 -7.14
N ALA A 72 1.17 1.02 -7.36
CA ALA A 72 0.64 2.24 -6.78
C ALA A 72 0.37 2.11 -5.28
N PHE A 73 0.85 3.08 -4.52
CA PHE A 73 0.55 3.22 -3.09
C PHE A 73 -0.43 4.38 -2.89
N ILE A 74 -1.49 4.12 -2.12
CA ILE A 74 -2.55 5.06 -1.79
C ILE A 74 -2.44 5.42 -0.30
N PRO A 75 -1.66 6.44 0.07
CA PRO A 75 -1.38 6.78 1.48
C PRO A 75 -2.50 7.58 2.16
N SER A 76 -3.45 8.13 1.40
CA SER A 76 -4.56 8.94 1.93
C SER A 76 -5.74 8.99 0.96
N LEU A 77 -6.92 9.36 1.48
CA LEU A 77 -8.11 9.65 0.67
C LEU A 77 -7.88 10.80 -0.32
N GLY A 78 -7.13 11.83 0.09
CA GLY A 78 -6.77 12.93 -0.81
C GLY A 78 -5.96 12.45 -2.01
N TYR A 79 -5.04 11.49 -1.79
CA TYR A 79 -4.29 10.88 -2.88
C TYR A 79 -5.15 9.95 -3.73
N ALA A 80 -6.09 9.20 -3.15
CA ALA A 80 -7.04 8.38 -3.92
C ALA A 80 -7.84 9.23 -4.91
N LYS A 81 -8.36 10.38 -4.48
CA LYS A 81 -9.06 11.35 -5.35
C LYS A 81 -8.13 11.90 -6.43
N TYR A 82 -6.89 12.24 -6.08
CA TYR A 82 -5.89 12.65 -7.06
C TYR A 82 -5.60 11.55 -8.09
N PHE A 83 -5.44 10.31 -7.65
CA PHE A 83 -5.17 9.16 -8.49
C PHE A 83 -6.36 8.89 -9.42
N HIS A 84 -7.58 9.00 -8.94
CA HIS A 84 -8.77 8.92 -9.78
C HIS A 84 -8.82 10.03 -10.84
N ASN A 85 -8.59 11.28 -10.45
CA ASN A 85 -8.50 12.40 -11.41
C ASN A 85 -7.38 12.20 -12.45
N LEU A 86 -6.31 11.49 -12.08
CA LEU A 86 -5.24 11.13 -13.01
C LEU A 86 -5.70 10.12 -14.06
N LEU A 87 -6.66 9.25 -13.73
CA LEU A 87 -7.27 8.31 -14.67
C LEU A 87 -8.25 9.00 -15.62
N ASP A 88 -8.94 10.04 -15.16
CA ASP A 88 -9.91 10.83 -15.95
C ASP A 88 -9.28 11.92 -16.83
N ASP A 89 -7.99 11.77 -17.13
CA ASP A 89 -7.20 12.71 -17.89
C ASP A 89 -7.16 14.18 -17.35
N ALA A 90 -7.38 14.39 -16.04
CA ALA A 90 -7.56 15.72 -15.46
C ALA A 90 -6.33 16.28 -14.69
N SER A 91 -5.14 15.68 -14.80
CA SER A 91 -3.98 16.13 -14.01
C SER A 91 -3.24 17.31 -14.64
N ALA A 92 -3.10 18.39 -13.86
CA ALA A 92 -2.30 19.56 -14.24
C ALA A 92 -0.78 19.39 -13.97
N ILE A 93 -0.36 18.28 -13.34
CA ILE A 93 1.00 18.12 -12.82
C ILE A 93 1.91 17.39 -13.81
N PHE A 94 1.37 16.49 -14.61
CA PHE A 94 2.15 15.56 -15.44
C PHE A 94 1.92 15.77 -16.93
N ASP A 95 2.99 15.63 -17.72
CA ASP A 95 2.93 15.55 -19.17
C ASP A 95 2.12 14.30 -19.59
N ALA A 96 1.54 14.32 -20.81
CA ALA A 96 0.71 13.24 -21.35
C ALA A 96 1.36 11.83 -21.28
N ASP A 97 2.69 11.76 -21.44
CA ASP A 97 3.43 10.51 -21.35
C ASP A 97 3.34 9.86 -19.98
N VAL A 98 3.45 10.67 -18.91
CA VAL A 98 3.37 10.21 -17.52
C VAL A 98 1.93 9.95 -17.12
N HIS A 99 1.01 10.74 -17.65
CA HIS A 99 -0.41 10.66 -17.36
C HIS A 99 -1.05 9.32 -17.73
N SER A 100 -0.68 8.77 -18.90
CA SER A 100 -1.21 7.49 -19.38
C SER A 100 -0.61 6.25 -18.70
N MET A 101 0.39 6.42 -17.82
CA MET A 101 1.12 5.30 -17.21
C MET A 101 0.26 4.42 -16.28
N PRO A 102 -0.62 4.94 -15.41
CA PRO A 102 -1.46 4.09 -14.57
C PRO A 102 -2.30 3.11 -15.40
N ASP A 103 -2.95 3.60 -16.45
CA ASP A 103 -3.78 2.76 -17.32
C ASP A 103 -2.94 1.68 -18.04
N LYS A 104 -1.74 2.05 -18.51
CA LYS A 104 -0.86 1.13 -19.24
C LYS A 104 -0.11 0.14 -18.36
N HIS A 105 0.16 0.47 -17.10
CA HIS A 105 1.17 -0.25 -16.31
C HIS A 105 0.75 -0.64 -14.90
N CYS A 106 -0.32 -0.07 -14.34
CA CYS A 106 -0.71 -0.38 -12.98
C CYS A 106 -1.11 -1.84 -12.84
N ARG A 107 -0.35 -2.58 -12.03
CA ARG A 107 -0.57 -3.99 -11.72
C ARG A 107 -0.99 -4.22 -10.29
N SER A 108 -0.68 -3.28 -9.40
CA SER A 108 -1.03 -3.37 -7.98
C SER A 108 -1.43 -2.04 -7.37
N LEU A 109 -2.40 -2.11 -6.46
CA LEU A 109 -2.78 -1.03 -5.54
C LEU A 109 -2.46 -1.45 -4.11
N THR A 110 -1.78 -0.59 -3.36
CA THR A 110 -1.46 -0.81 -1.95
C THR A 110 -2.02 0.32 -1.11
N PHE A 111 -2.90 -0.01 -0.18
CA PHE A 111 -3.47 0.90 0.79
C PHE A 111 -2.78 0.69 2.12
N GLN A 112 -2.25 1.76 2.71
CA GLN A 112 -1.59 1.69 4.01
C GLN A 112 -2.40 2.42 5.07
N ILE A 113 -2.79 1.68 6.10
CA ILE A 113 -3.59 2.13 7.23
C ILE A 113 -2.66 2.15 8.44
N GLU A 114 -2.37 3.35 8.92
CA GLU A 114 -1.43 3.58 10.01
C GLU A 114 -2.17 4.24 11.18
N ARG A 115 -2.02 3.71 12.39
CA ARG A 115 -2.44 4.42 13.61
C ARG A 115 -1.37 5.43 14.02
N PRO A 116 -1.76 6.66 14.36
CA PRO A 116 -0.82 7.62 14.92
C PRO A 116 -0.27 7.11 16.28
N THR A 117 0.92 7.61 16.63
CA THR A 117 1.91 7.11 17.60
C THR A 117 1.37 6.53 18.92
N VAL A 118 2.16 5.61 19.51
CA VAL A 118 1.96 4.93 20.81
C VAL A 118 1.47 5.85 21.96
N GLU A 119 1.84 7.13 21.96
CA GLU A 119 1.36 8.12 22.96
C GLU A 119 -0.16 8.32 22.95
N LEU A 120 -0.80 8.27 21.78
CA LEU A 120 -2.26 8.34 21.67
C LEU A 120 -2.92 7.00 22.04
N LEU A 121 -2.22 5.89 21.82
CA LEU A 121 -2.68 4.54 22.17
C LEU A 121 -2.80 4.36 23.69
N LEU A 122 -1.89 4.96 24.47
CA LEU A 122 -1.90 4.90 25.94
C LEU A 122 -2.98 5.78 26.58
N LYS A 123 -3.45 6.83 25.88
CA LYS A 123 -4.44 7.78 26.40
C LYS A 123 -5.90 7.31 26.28
N ARG A 124 -6.17 6.12 25.70
CA ARG A 124 -7.53 5.58 25.45
C ARG A 124 -8.47 6.50 24.64
N GLU A 125 -7.97 7.60 24.06
CA GLU A 125 -8.74 8.54 23.23
C GLU A 125 -8.76 8.12 21.75
N VAL A 126 -8.79 6.81 21.46
CA VAL A 126 -8.79 6.34 20.07
C VAL A 126 -10.21 6.39 19.53
N GLN A 127 -10.62 7.57 19.03
CA GLN A 127 -11.70 7.64 18.06
C GLN A 127 -11.27 6.84 16.82
N TYR A 128 -12.05 5.81 16.52
CA TYR A 128 -11.86 4.96 15.36
C TYR A 128 -11.92 5.80 14.09
N SER A 129 -10.81 5.75 13.33
CA SER A 129 -10.75 5.68 11.87
C SER A 129 -9.64 6.59 11.34
N PRO A 130 -8.39 6.11 11.15
CA PRO A 130 -7.38 6.87 10.41
C PRO A 130 -7.94 7.29 9.03
N ASP A 131 -7.63 8.50 8.58
CA ASP A 131 -8.25 9.17 7.42
C ASP A 131 -8.21 8.40 6.09
N ASN A 132 -7.44 7.31 6.01
CA ASN A 132 -7.35 6.45 4.83
C ASN A 132 -8.48 5.40 4.75
N ASN A 133 -9.35 5.32 5.75
CA ASN A 133 -10.35 4.27 5.87
C ASN A 133 -11.41 4.25 4.76
N LYS A 134 -11.64 5.39 4.10
CA LYS A 134 -12.57 5.51 2.97
C LYS A 134 -11.91 5.33 1.60
N SER A 135 -10.58 5.43 1.52
CA SER A 135 -9.88 5.44 0.23
C SER A 135 -9.95 4.12 -0.52
N ILE A 136 -10.04 3.00 0.21
CA ILE A 136 -10.13 1.66 -0.39
C ILE A 136 -11.44 1.50 -1.14
N PHE A 137 -12.57 1.69 -0.44
CA PHE A 137 -13.89 1.55 -1.05
C PHE A 137 -14.06 2.52 -2.20
N ASP A 138 -13.82 3.83 -1.96
CA ASP A 138 -14.01 4.86 -2.97
C ASP A 138 -13.20 4.56 -4.24
N LEU A 139 -11.91 4.22 -4.12
CA LEU A 139 -11.07 3.96 -5.29
C LEU A 139 -11.43 2.65 -6.01
N LEU A 140 -11.74 1.57 -5.28
CA LEU A 140 -12.11 0.31 -5.91
C LEU A 140 -13.46 0.43 -6.61
N ASP A 141 -14.41 1.18 -6.03
CA ASP A 141 -15.70 1.50 -6.65
C ASP A 141 -15.52 2.24 -7.98
N TRP A 142 -14.69 3.30 -7.99
CA TRP A 142 -14.37 4.03 -9.22
C TRP A 142 -13.70 3.18 -10.30
N VAL A 143 -12.85 2.22 -9.91
CA VAL A 143 -12.13 1.34 -10.85
C VAL A 143 -13.04 0.20 -11.37
N ILE A 144 -14.17 -0.10 -10.72
CA ILE A 144 -15.14 -1.06 -11.28
C ILE A 144 -15.92 -0.44 -12.43
N ASP A 145 -16.40 0.79 -12.24
CA ASP A 145 -17.35 1.40 -13.17
C ASP A 145 -16.69 1.85 -14.48
N ILE A 146 -15.36 2.04 -14.47
CA ILE A 146 -14.61 2.53 -15.61
C ILE A 146 -13.43 1.57 -15.86
N PRO A 147 -13.17 1.13 -17.10
CA PRO A 147 -12.14 0.13 -17.41
C PRO A 147 -10.71 0.68 -17.32
N TYR A 148 -10.46 1.60 -16.39
CA TYR A 148 -9.12 2.05 -16.05
C TYR A 148 -8.36 0.91 -15.38
N LEU A 149 -7.05 0.84 -15.64
CA LEU A 149 -6.15 -0.17 -15.06
C LEU A 149 -6.46 -1.61 -15.51
N PRO A 150 -6.50 -1.90 -16.83
CA PRO A 150 -6.72 -3.25 -17.37
C PRO A 150 -5.70 -4.30 -16.88
N HIS A 151 -4.55 -3.85 -16.37
CA HIS A 151 -3.49 -4.69 -15.84
C HIS A 151 -3.52 -4.87 -14.33
N LEU A 152 -4.45 -4.24 -13.60
CA LEU A 152 -4.57 -4.39 -12.15
C LEU A 152 -4.89 -5.85 -11.83
N ARG A 153 -4.04 -6.50 -11.04
CA ARG A 153 -4.22 -7.90 -10.60
C ARG A 153 -4.16 -8.06 -9.09
N ARG A 154 -3.54 -7.10 -8.40
CA ARG A 154 -3.26 -7.20 -6.97
C ARG A 154 -3.77 -6.01 -6.18
N VAL A 155 -4.45 -6.28 -5.09
CA VAL A 155 -4.79 -5.29 -4.07
C VAL A 155 -4.12 -5.70 -2.76
N SER A 156 -3.43 -4.76 -2.13
CA SER A 156 -2.81 -4.96 -0.83
C SER A 156 -3.34 -3.96 0.20
N VAL A 157 -3.68 -4.46 1.39
CA VAL A 157 -4.05 -3.65 2.55
C VAL A 157 -3.01 -3.88 3.65
N LYS A 158 -2.24 -2.85 3.94
CA LYS A 158 -1.15 -2.87 4.91
C LYS A 158 -1.54 -2.10 6.16
N TYR A 159 -1.53 -2.78 7.28
CA TYR A 159 -1.82 -2.24 8.60
C TYR A 159 -0.52 -2.03 9.35
N LEU A 160 -0.27 -0.80 9.80
CA LEU A 160 0.84 -0.44 10.67
C LEU A 160 0.28 0.01 12.03
N ASP A 161 0.63 -0.74 13.08
CA ASP A 161 0.16 -0.55 14.46
C ASP A 161 -1.37 -0.59 14.63
N CYS A 162 -2.06 -1.37 13.79
CA CYS A 162 -3.51 -1.54 13.80
C CYS A 162 -3.92 -3.00 14.10
N GLY A 163 -5.11 -3.17 14.68
CA GLY A 163 -5.78 -4.48 14.81
C GLY A 163 -6.79 -4.77 13.70
N TYR A 164 -7.55 -5.86 13.81
CA TYR A 164 -8.47 -6.37 12.77
C TYR A 164 -9.81 -5.65 12.65
N THR A 165 -10.08 -4.71 13.55
CA THR A 165 -11.43 -4.19 13.80
C THR A 165 -12.07 -3.54 12.59
N ASP A 166 -11.27 -2.99 11.68
CA ASP A 166 -11.76 -2.11 10.62
C ASP A 166 -11.71 -2.73 9.21
N LEU A 167 -11.28 -3.99 9.08
CA LEU A 167 -11.11 -4.62 7.76
C LEU A 167 -12.41 -4.65 6.96
N PHE A 168 -13.53 -4.89 7.64
CA PHE A 168 -14.87 -4.91 7.03
C PHE A 168 -15.64 -3.61 7.24
N ASP A 169 -15.09 -2.66 8.01
CA ASP A 169 -15.70 -1.35 8.17
C ASP A 169 -15.63 -0.58 6.86
N ASN A 170 -16.57 0.36 6.66
CA ASN A 170 -16.61 1.25 5.50
C ASN A 170 -16.60 0.52 4.15
N MET A 171 -17.13 -0.71 4.09
CA MET A 171 -17.33 -1.48 2.85
C MET A 171 -16.05 -1.78 2.04
N ARG A 172 -14.86 -1.74 2.66
CA ARG A 172 -13.57 -1.84 1.95
C ARG A 172 -13.39 -3.07 1.08
N LEU A 173 -14.05 -4.17 1.43
CA LEU A 173 -13.95 -5.43 0.71
C LEU A 173 -15.24 -5.82 -0.03
N VAL A 174 -16.18 -4.88 -0.17
CA VAL A 174 -17.48 -5.08 -0.82
C VAL A 174 -17.37 -4.89 -2.34
N THR A 175 -16.30 -4.27 -2.83
CA THR A 175 -16.17 -3.90 -4.23
C THR A 175 -14.78 -4.29 -4.72
N PHE A 176 -14.70 -5.23 -5.67
CA PHE A 176 -13.44 -5.64 -6.30
C PHE A 176 -13.59 -5.75 -7.82
N PRO A 177 -12.71 -5.08 -8.60
CA PRO A 177 -12.66 -5.29 -10.04
C PRO A 177 -12.44 -6.78 -10.36
N PRO A 178 -13.14 -7.37 -11.35
CA PRO A 178 -12.97 -8.78 -11.72
C PRO A 178 -11.55 -9.14 -12.17
N SER A 179 -10.75 -8.14 -12.53
CA SER A 179 -9.34 -8.28 -12.88
C SER A 179 -8.45 -8.60 -11.66
N VAL A 180 -8.88 -8.27 -10.44
CA VAL A 180 -8.10 -8.50 -9.22
C VAL A 180 -8.16 -9.98 -8.82
N THR A 181 -7.01 -10.64 -8.88
CA THR A 181 -6.84 -12.07 -8.54
C THR A 181 -6.04 -12.31 -7.27
N ASP A 182 -5.30 -11.30 -6.80
CA ASP A 182 -4.38 -11.40 -5.66
C ASP A 182 -4.81 -10.40 -4.58
N LEU A 183 -5.11 -10.88 -3.38
CA LEU A 183 -5.42 -10.05 -2.21
C LEU A 183 -4.37 -10.28 -1.11
N ASP A 184 -3.65 -9.22 -0.74
CA ASP A 184 -2.61 -9.27 0.28
C ASP A 184 -2.99 -8.40 1.48
N ILE A 185 -3.16 -9.00 2.66
CA ILE A 185 -3.44 -8.28 3.91
C ILE A 185 -2.27 -8.53 4.87
N SER A 186 -1.64 -7.46 5.36
CA SER A 186 -0.50 -7.59 6.28
C SER A 186 -0.62 -6.66 7.47
N TYR A 187 -0.33 -7.18 8.66
CA TYR A 187 -0.27 -6.43 9.90
C TYR A 187 1.18 -6.37 10.38
N THR A 188 1.68 -5.17 10.60
CA THR A 188 3.03 -4.93 11.10
C THR A 188 2.97 -3.99 12.30
N PHE A 189 3.91 -4.18 13.22
CA PHE A 189 4.02 -3.37 14.41
C PHE A 189 5.42 -2.79 14.50
N ARG A 190 5.53 -1.51 14.89
CA ARG A 190 6.82 -0.89 15.14
C ARG A 190 7.50 -1.56 16.35
N PRO A 191 8.85 -1.61 16.40
CA PRO A 191 9.57 -2.30 17.48
C PRO A 191 9.30 -1.75 18.89
N ASN A 192 8.80 -0.52 18.99
CA ASN A 192 8.48 0.15 20.25
C ASN A 192 7.05 -0.13 20.75
N VAL A 193 6.23 -0.86 19.99
CA VAL A 193 4.87 -1.22 20.41
C VAL A 193 4.94 -2.38 21.41
N PRO A 194 4.41 -2.24 22.64
CA PRO A 194 4.47 -3.30 23.64
C PRO A 194 3.72 -4.57 23.21
N SER A 195 4.29 -5.75 23.44
CA SER A 195 3.71 -7.03 23.02
C SER A 195 2.29 -7.29 23.58
N HIS A 196 2.02 -6.87 24.82
CA HIS A 196 0.68 -7.01 25.40
C HIS A 196 -0.38 -6.21 24.63
N PHE A 197 0.01 -5.06 24.08
CA PHE A 197 -0.86 -4.20 23.28
C PHE A 197 -1.08 -4.80 21.89
N ILE A 198 -0.03 -5.35 21.28
CA ILE A 198 -0.13 -6.13 20.04
C ILE A 198 -1.15 -7.26 20.23
N HIS A 199 -1.00 -8.08 21.27
CA HIS A 199 -1.94 -9.17 21.57
C HIS A 199 -3.37 -8.68 21.79
N GLN A 200 -3.56 -7.51 22.41
CA GLN A 200 -4.89 -6.93 22.59
C GLN A 200 -5.54 -6.53 21.26
N LEU A 201 -4.78 -5.85 20.39
CA LEU A 201 -5.24 -5.47 19.06
C LEU A 201 -5.58 -6.70 18.20
N GLN A 202 -4.80 -7.76 18.32
CA GLN A 202 -5.02 -9.01 17.60
C GLN A 202 -6.23 -9.79 18.13
N LYS A 203 -6.61 -9.63 19.40
CA LYS A 203 -7.83 -10.25 19.96
C LYS A 203 -9.11 -9.49 19.64
N THR A 204 -9.00 -8.25 19.14
CA THR A 204 -10.18 -7.42 18.89
C THR A 204 -10.73 -7.75 17.51
N TYR A 205 -11.76 -8.58 17.49
CA TYR A 205 -12.45 -8.98 16.27
C TYR A 205 -13.41 -7.90 15.78
N PRO A 206 -13.64 -7.80 14.46
CA PRO A 206 -14.71 -6.98 13.93
C PRO A 206 -16.04 -7.44 14.52
N ALA A 207 -16.83 -6.49 15.03
CA ALA A 207 -18.12 -6.77 15.68
C ALA A 207 -19.17 -7.29 14.69
N THR A 208 -18.95 -7.07 13.39
CA THR A 208 -19.84 -7.49 12.31
C THR A 208 -19.02 -8.11 11.18
N SER A 209 -19.39 -9.33 10.81
CA SER A 209 -18.97 -9.95 9.56
C SER A 209 -20.04 -9.65 8.53
N PRO A 210 -19.73 -9.06 7.38
CA PRO A 210 -20.68 -9.00 6.28
C PRO A 210 -21.01 -10.42 5.80
N GLU A 211 -22.28 -10.67 5.47
CA GLU A 211 -22.69 -11.89 4.79
C GLU A 211 -22.27 -11.79 3.31
N GLY A 212 -21.43 -12.71 2.86
CA GLY A 212 -21.02 -12.82 1.45
C GLY A 212 -20.15 -11.68 0.95
N LEU A 213 -18.82 -11.81 1.06
CA LEU A 213 -17.91 -10.88 0.39
C LEU A 213 -17.75 -11.28 -1.09
N PRO A 214 -17.77 -10.34 -2.04
CA PRO A 214 -17.65 -10.63 -3.47
C PRO A 214 -16.19 -10.85 -3.89
N LEU A 215 -15.50 -11.76 -3.20
CA LEU A 215 -14.10 -12.11 -3.46
C LEU A 215 -13.98 -13.32 -4.41
N ASN A 216 -15.01 -13.58 -5.21
CA ASN A 216 -15.11 -14.74 -6.10
C ASN A 216 -14.00 -14.81 -7.15
N HIS A 217 -13.41 -13.67 -7.50
CA HIS A 217 -12.32 -13.57 -8.48
C HIS A 217 -10.93 -13.72 -7.86
N VAL A 218 -10.82 -13.64 -6.53
CA VAL A 218 -9.55 -13.76 -5.80
C VAL A 218 -9.12 -15.22 -5.80
N LYS A 219 -7.96 -15.47 -6.42
CA LYS A 219 -7.31 -16.79 -6.53
C LYS A 219 -6.18 -16.95 -5.54
N LYS A 220 -5.54 -15.84 -5.13
CA LYS A 220 -4.44 -15.86 -4.18
C LYS A 220 -4.76 -14.94 -3.02
N LEU A 221 -4.74 -15.50 -1.81
CA LEU A 221 -4.95 -14.77 -0.59
C LEU A 221 -3.69 -14.86 0.28
N SER A 222 -3.11 -13.71 0.62
CA SER A 222 -2.01 -13.63 1.58
C SER A 222 -2.48 -12.89 2.83
N VAL A 223 -2.29 -13.48 4.02
CA VAL A 223 -2.60 -12.85 5.30
C VAL A 223 -1.45 -13.06 6.28
N PHE A 224 -0.76 -11.97 6.66
CA PHE A 224 0.45 -12.00 7.52
C PHE A 224 0.33 -11.08 8.74
N GLY A 225 0.97 -11.45 9.85
CA GLY A 225 0.97 -10.71 11.11
C GLY A 225 -0.38 -10.72 11.83
N GLY A 226 -1.33 -11.48 11.26
CA GLY A 226 -2.75 -11.50 11.59
C GLY A 226 -3.13 -12.41 12.77
N GLY A 227 -2.20 -13.25 13.24
CA GLY A 227 -2.56 -14.32 14.17
C GLY A 227 -3.70 -15.21 13.65
N VAL A 228 -4.11 -16.22 14.44
CA VAL A 228 -5.31 -16.98 14.10
C VAL A 228 -6.52 -16.13 14.44
N SER A 229 -7.25 -15.70 13.41
CA SER A 229 -8.42 -14.87 13.59
C SER A 229 -9.58 -15.39 12.76
N ALA A 230 -10.80 -15.36 13.31
CA ALA A 230 -12.05 -15.61 12.58
C ALA A 230 -12.12 -14.87 11.23
N THR A 231 -11.46 -13.72 11.14
CA THR A 231 -11.22 -12.95 9.91
C THR A 231 -10.60 -13.77 8.78
N LEU A 232 -9.59 -14.61 9.05
CA LEU A 232 -8.97 -15.42 8.00
C LEU A 232 -9.95 -16.46 7.44
N ALA A 233 -10.68 -17.18 8.29
CA ALA A 233 -11.69 -18.14 7.83
C ALA A 233 -12.74 -17.45 6.99
N LEU A 234 -13.23 -16.28 7.42
CA LEU A 234 -14.21 -15.52 6.64
C LEU A 234 -13.67 -15.13 5.26
N LEU A 235 -12.42 -14.68 5.17
CA LEU A 235 -11.80 -14.37 3.88
C LEU A 235 -11.67 -15.62 3.01
N VAL A 236 -11.21 -16.74 3.58
CA VAL A 236 -11.07 -18.01 2.86
C VAL A 236 -12.41 -18.52 2.37
N THR A 237 -13.46 -18.49 3.20
CA THR A 237 -14.80 -18.95 2.80
C THR A 237 -15.46 -18.04 1.78
N SER A 238 -15.10 -16.75 1.77
CA SER A 238 -15.61 -15.79 0.79
C SER A 238 -14.94 -15.89 -0.58
N CYS A 239 -13.72 -16.43 -0.66
CA CYS A 239 -13.00 -16.62 -1.91
C CYS A 239 -13.27 -18.03 -2.47
N VAL A 240 -14.34 -18.18 -3.24
CA VAL A 240 -14.79 -19.50 -3.76
C VAL A 240 -13.79 -20.16 -4.72
N GLY A 241 -12.92 -19.37 -5.38
CA GLY A 241 -11.98 -19.81 -6.41
C GLY A 241 -10.50 -19.80 -5.99
N LEU A 242 -10.17 -20.00 -4.71
CA LEU A 242 -8.79 -19.94 -4.24
C LEU A 242 -7.89 -21.06 -4.81
N ASP A 243 -6.80 -20.65 -5.42
CA ASP A 243 -5.68 -21.50 -5.86
C ASP A 243 -4.57 -21.57 -4.80
N ALA A 244 -4.39 -20.50 -4.00
CA ALA A 244 -3.33 -20.43 -2.99
C ALA A 244 -3.71 -19.55 -1.79
N VAL A 245 -3.33 -20.01 -0.60
CA VAL A 245 -3.40 -19.23 0.65
C VAL A 245 -2.00 -19.16 1.25
N HIS A 246 -1.52 -17.95 1.52
CA HIS A 246 -0.23 -17.71 2.16
C HIS A 246 -0.45 -17.06 3.52
N THR A 247 0.13 -17.64 4.56
CA THR A 247 0.01 -17.08 5.91
C THR A 247 1.22 -17.45 6.77
N ASP A 248 1.43 -16.69 7.86
CA ASP A 248 2.42 -17.00 8.89
C ASP A 248 1.87 -17.87 10.03
N LEU A 249 0.62 -18.31 9.93
CA LEU A 249 0.04 -19.30 10.85
C LEU A 249 0.81 -20.62 10.83
N GLY A 250 1.01 -21.21 12.01
CA GLY A 250 1.73 -22.48 12.15
C GLY A 250 3.26 -22.35 12.12
N LYS A 251 3.82 -21.15 11.94
CA LYS A 251 5.25 -20.91 12.15
C LYS A 251 5.55 -20.85 13.66
N GLY A 252 6.00 -21.96 14.23
CA GLY A 252 6.29 -22.11 15.65
C GLY A 252 5.39 -23.15 16.32
N THR A 253 5.37 -23.20 17.65
CA THR A 253 4.50 -24.13 18.39
C THR A 253 3.07 -23.58 18.40
N PRO A 254 2.09 -24.18 17.70
CA PRO A 254 0.75 -23.63 17.65
C PRO A 254 0.10 -23.74 19.02
N SER A 255 -0.51 -22.63 19.45
CA SER A 255 -1.37 -22.54 20.61
C SER A 255 -2.56 -23.49 20.50
N ARG A 256 -3.23 -23.76 21.62
CA ARG A 256 -4.41 -24.63 21.64
C ARG A 256 -5.54 -24.09 20.76
N GLU A 257 -5.75 -22.78 20.78
CA GLU A 257 -6.74 -22.08 19.95
C GLU A 257 -6.39 -22.19 18.46
N GLU A 258 -5.10 -22.04 18.10
CA GLU A 258 -4.60 -22.26 16.74
C GLU A 258 -4.89 -23.67 16.23
N LYS A 259 -4.65 -24.69 17.05
CA LYS A 259 -4.88 -26.10 16.67
C LYS A 259 -6.36 -26.38 16.43
N GLU A 260 -7.22 -25.91 17.33
CA GLU A 260 -8.67 -26.09 17.25
C GLU A 260 -9.25 -25.36 16.02
N TYR A 261 -8.73 -24.17 15.72
CA TYR A 261 -9.14 -23.43 14.54
C TYR A 261 -8.66 -24.03 13.23
N LEU A 262 -7.42 -24.51 13.16
CA LEU A 262 -6.91 -25.21 11.98
C LEU A 262 -7.69 -26.49 11.71
N SER A 263 -8.20 -27.17 12.75
CA SER A 263 -9.16 -28.28 12.55
C SER A 263 -10.51 -27.81 12.00
N THR A 264 -11.06 -26.70 12.47
CA THR A 264 -12.34 -26.17 11.96
C THR A 264 -12.24 -25.69 10.51
N LEU A 265 -11.13 -25.03 10.15
CA LEU A 265 -10.80 -24.67 8.77
C LEU A 265 -10.68 -25.91 7.87
N ARG A 266 -10.10 -26.99 8.40
CA ARG A 266 -9.97 -28.28 7.69
C ARG A 266 -11.34 -28.89 7.37
N GLU A 267 -12.29 -28.78 8.30
CA GLU A 267 -13.65 -29.29 8.16
C GLU A 267 -14.52 -28.38 7.28
N SER A 268 -14.28 -27.06 7.33
CA SER A 268 -15.02 -26.04 6.58
C SER A 268 -14.46 -25.77 5.18
N ALA A 269 -13.26 -26.27 4.86
CA ALA A 269 -12.73 -26.26 3.51
C ALA A 269 -13.56 -27.21 2.65
N ILE A 270 -14.60 -26.67 2.02
CA ILE A 270 -15.58 -27.38 1.18
C ILE A 270 -14.93 -28.11 -0.01
N SER A 271 -13.64 -27.85 -0.29
CA SER A 271 -12.89 -28.51 -1.36
C SER A 271 -11.69 -29.30 -0.84
N PRO A 272 -11.60 -30.62 -1.09
CA PRO A 272 -10.45 -31.46 -0.75
C PRO A 272 -9.13 -30.95 -1.35
N HIS A 273 -9.19 -30.07 -2.36
CA HIS A 273 -8.03 -29.45 -3.00
C HIS A 273 -7.38 -28.31 -2.19
N LEU A 274 -8.06 -27.75 -1.18
CA LEU A 274 -7.51 -26.69 -0.32
C LEU A 274 -6.70 -27.24 0.87
N LEU A 275 -6.88 -28.53 1.19
CA LEU A 275 -6.17 -29.20 2.29
C LEU A 275 -4.64 -29.22 2.08
N PRO A 276 -4.08 -29.54 0.90
CA PRO A 276 -2.63 -29.45 0.69
C PRO A 276 -2.09 -28.01 0.78
N ILE A 277 -2.93 -27.01 0.44
CA ILE A 277 -2.55 -25.59 0.35
C ILE A 277 -2.43 -24.97 1.75
N LEU A 278 -3.34 -25.30 2.67
CA LEU A 278 -3.29 -24.83 4.06
C LEU A 278 -2.14 -25.46 4.87
N PHE A 279 -1.60 -26.60 4.42
CA PHE A 279 -0.68 -27.43 5.22
C PHE A 279 0.67 -27.73 4.54
N SER A 280 1.06 -27.01 3.48
CA SER A 280 2.41 -27.09 2.89
C SER A 280 3.44 -26.18 3.60
N ILE A 281 3.22 -25.86 4.88
CA ILE A 281 4.12 -25.06 5.73
C ILE A 281 5.07 -26.00 6.48
#